data_AF-A0A1U8Q599-F1
#
_entry.id   AF-A0A1U8Q599-F1
#
_cell.length_a   1.000
_cell.length_b   1.000
_cell.length_c   1.000
_cell.angle_alpha   90.00
_cell.angle_beta   90.00
_cell.angle_gamma   90.00
#
_symmetry.space_group_name_H-M   'P 1'
#
loop_
_entity.id
_entity.type
_entity.pdbx_description
1 polymer ?
#
loop_
_entity_poly.entity_id
_entity_poly.type
_entity_poly.pdbx_seq_one_letter_code
_entity_poly.pdbx_strand_id
1 'polypeptide(L)'
;MQSATGIANDKVMASNSGSLGEQEQGNFSLHLSKEAFRDACEKLCPVRAGGHECGCLPVLARLVMEQCMNRLDVAMFNAILRESADEIPTDPVSNPISDSKVLPIPVGKSSFGNGAQVKNVVSNSHVAQVHVL
;
A
#
# COMPACT_ATOMS: atom_id res chain seq x y z
N MET A 1 19.14 -47.74 -38.22
CA MET A 1 19.43 -46.31 -38.06
C MET A 1 18.29 -45.70 -37.25
N GLN A 2 18.56 -45.28 -36.02
CA GLN A 2 17.60 -44.59 -35.16
C GLN A 2 17.51 -43.12 -35.61
N SER A 3 16.33 -42.52 -35.61
CA SER A 3 16.20 -41.06 -35.59
C SER A 3 14.99 -40.66 -34.76
N ALA A 4 15.31 -39.94 -33.69
CA ALA A 4 14.44 -39.51 -32.63
C ALA A 4 13.77 -38.17 -32.97
N THR A 5 12.52 -38.06 -32.57
CA THR A 5 11.72 -36.84 -32.41
C THR A 5 12.41 -35.85 -31.47
N GLY A 6 12.59 -34.60 -31.94
CA GLY A 6 13.05 -33.47 -31.13
C GLY A 6 12.04 -32.33 -31.18
N ILE A 7 11.31 -32.13 -30.08
CA ILE A 7 10.31 -31.09 -29.86
C ILE A 7 11.05 -29.74 -29.72
N ALA A 8 10.60 -28.75 -30.50
CA ALA A 8 11.06 -27.37 -30.38
C ALA A 8 10.59 -26.79 -29.04
N ASN A 9 11.54 -26.37 -28.19
CA ASN A 9 11.26 -25.60 -26.99
C ASN A 9 11.44 -24.11 -27.31
N ASP A 10 10.32 -23.41 -27.48
CA ASP A 10 10.30 -21.96 -27.46
C ASP A 10 10.73 -21.46 -26.08
N LYS A 11 11.97 -20.98 -26.00
CA LYS A 11 12.47 -20.28 -24.84
C LYS A 11 11.82 -18.90 -24.81
N VAL A 12 10.64 -18.82 -24.19
CA VAL A 12 10.03 -17.54 -23.76
C VAL A 12 11.04 -16.84 -22.87
N MET A 13 11.66 -15.81 -23.43
CA MET A 13 12.48 -14.86 -22.68
C MET A 13 11.56 -14.15 -21.71
N ALA A 14 11.53 -14.62 -20.45
CA ALA A 14 10.91 -13.90 -19.36
C ALA A 14 11.62 -12.56 -19.21
N SER A 15 11.03 -11.51 -19.76
CA SER A 15 11.45 -10.14 -19.59
C SER A 15 11.45 -9.82 -18.10
N ASN A 16 12.63 -9.56 -17.54
CA ASN A 16 12.86 -9.10 -16.17
C ASN A 16 12.38 -7.65 -15.94
N SER A 17 11.33 -7.22 -16.65
CA SER A 17 10.76 -5.87 -16.60
C SER A 17 9.65 -5.74 -15.55
N GLY A 18 9.21 -6.84 -14.94
CA GLY A 18 8.14 -6.84 -13.92
C GLY A 18 8.58 -6.29 -12.55
N SER A 19 9.81 -6.59 -12.10
CA SER A 19 10.20 -6.28 -10.73
C SER A 19 10.48 -4.80 -10.47
N LEU A 20 10.90 -4.04 -11.49
CA LEU A 20 11.16 -2.60 -11.35
C LEU A 20 9.86 -1.82 -11.14
N GLY A 21 8.83 -2.10 -11.97
CA GLY A 21 7.53 -1.44 -11.87
C GLY A 21 6.77 -1.79 -10.58
N GLU A 22 6.87 -3.05 -10.13
CA GLU A 22 6.30 -3.45 -8.84
C GLU A 22 7.02 -2.75 -7.67
N GLN A 23 8.36 -2.70 -7.68
CA GLN A 23 9.13 -2.00 -6.65
C GLN A 23 8.82 -0.50 -6.60
N GLU A 24 8.71 0.16 -7.75
CA GLU A 24 8.35 1.58 -7.84
C GLU A 24 6.93 1.86 -7.32
N GLN A 25 5.96 0.99 -7.63
CA GLN A 25 4.60 1.08 -7.09
C GLN A 25 4.58 0.98 -5.56
N GLY A 26 5.30 0.00 -4.99
CA GLY A 26 5.40 -0.14 -3.53
C GLY A 26 6.05 1.06 -2.86
N ASN A 27 7.09 1.65 -3.47
CA ASN A 27 7.74 2.87 -2.98
C ASN A 27 6.80 4.09 -3.04
N PHE A 28 6.05 4.25 -4.12
CA PHE A 28 5.06 5.32 -4.26
C PHE A 28 3.95 5.19 -3.20
N SER A 29 3.40 3.99 -3.03
CA SER A 29 2.38 3.70 -2.00
C SER A 29 2.90 3.97 -0.58
N LEU A 30 4.14 3.58 -0.29
CA LEU A 30 4.81 3.89 0.99
C LEU A 30 4.93 5.40 1.20
N HIS A 31 5.42 6.13 0.21
CA HIS A 31 5.60 7.57 0.28
C HIS A 31 4.26 8.26 0.53
N LEU A 32 3.23 7.95 -0.27
CA LEU A 32 1.89 8.51 -0.12
C LEU A 32 1.30 8.23 1.26
N SER A 33 1.46 7.01 1.77
CA SER A 33 1.00 6.65 3.11
C SER A 33 1.68 7.52 4.18
N LYS A 34 3.00 7.68 4.12
CA LYS A 34 3.75 8.55 5.05
C LYS A 34 3.29 10.00 5.00
N GLU A 35 3.11 10.55 3.81
CA GLU A 35 2.61 11.91 3.60
C GLU A 35 1.20 12.07 4.19
N ALA A 36 0.29 11.15 3.89
CA ALA A 36 -1.08 11.19 4.37
C ALA A 36 -1.17 11.07 5.90
N PHE A 37 -0.37 10.21 6.52
CA PHE A 37 -0.34 10.08 7.97
C PHE A 37 0.23 11.32 8.65
N ARG A 38 1.29 11.90 8.09
CA ARG A 38 1.83 13.15 8.61
C ARG A 38 0.80 14.28 8.53
N ASP A 39 0.18 14.46 7.36
CA ASP A 39 -0.87 15.46 7.16
C ASP A 39 -2.07 15.25 8.11
N ALA A 40 -2.48 14.01 8.35
CA ALA A 40 -3.53 13.69 9.32
C ALA A 40 -3.12 14.07 10.76
N CYS A 41 -1.89 13.73 11.18
CA CYS A 41 -1.38 14.09 12.51
C CYS A 41 -1.23 15.61 12.68
N GLU A 42 -0.76 16.32 11.65
CA GLU A 42 -0.65 17.78 11.64
C GLU A 42 -2.03 18.44 11.79
N LYS A 43 -3.06 17.88 11.15
CA LYS A 43 -4.46 18.34 11.31
C LYS A 43 -5.03 18.04 12.70
N LEU A 44 -4.55 17.02 13.40
CA LEU A 44 -5.00 16.66 14.75
C LEU A 44 -4.45 17.59 15.85
N CYS A 45 -3.17 18.01 15.77
CA CYS A 45 -2.65 19.14 16.57
C CYS A 45 -1.88 20.11 15.64
N PRO A 46 -2.56 21.13 15.08
CA PRO A 46 -1.89 22.16 14.25
C PRO A 46 -0.78 22.89 14.99
N VAL A 47 -0.86 22.97 16.33
CA VAL A 47 0.18 23.56 17.18
C VAL A 47 1.47 22.72 17.13
N ARG A 48 1.35 21.39 17.16
CA ARG A 48 2.48 20.46 16.99
C ARG A 48 3.01 20.49 15.56
N ALA A 49 2.14 20.64 14.55
CA ALA A 49 2.56 20.85 13.17
C ALA A 49 3.47 22.08 13.02
N GLY A 50 3.22 23.13 13.82
CA GLY A 50 4.08 24.32 13.92
C GLY A 50 5.37 24.12 14.73
N GLY A 51 5.64 22.91 15.23
CA GLY A 51 6.85 22.60 16.02
C GLY A 51 6.78 23.07 17.48
N HIS A 52 5.60 23.43 17.97
CA HIS A 52 5.41 23.88 19.34
C HIS A 52 4.96 22.73 20.26
N GLU A 53 5.36 22.80 21.53
CA GLU A 53 4.83 21.89 22.53
C GLU A 53 3.36 22.24 22.84
N CYS A 54 2.44 21.30 22.58
CA CYS A 54 1.00 21.44 22.84
C CYS A 54 0.56 20.46 23.94
N GLY A 55 -0.32 20.90 24.84
CA GLY A 55 -0.97 20.04 25.85
C GLY A 55 -2.15 19.23 25.31
N CYS A 56 -2.30 19.14 23.98
CA CYS A 56 -3.36 18.37 23.33
C CYS A 56 -3.30 16.93 23.82
N LEU A 57 -4.45 16.33 24.12
CA LEU A 57 -4.55 14.98 24.67
C LEU A 57 -3.89 13.98 23.69
N PRO A 58 -2.65 13.51 23.97
CA PRO A 58 -1.93 12.67 23.02
C PRO A 58 -2.62 11.32 22.85
N VAL A 59 -3.35 10.89 23.88
CA VAL A 59 -4.23 9.72 23.86
C VAL A 59 -5.34 9.87 22.82
N LEU A 60 -5.97 11.04 22.69
CA LEU A 60 -7.07 11.23 21.73
C LEU A 60 -6.55 11.19 20.28
N ALA A 61 -5.45 11.89 20.01
CA ALA A 61 -4.82 11.88 18.68
C ALA A 61 -4.40 10.46 18.29
N ARG A 62 -3.80 9.71 19.22
CA ARG A 62 -3.47 8.30 19.03
C ARG A 62 -4.70 7.45 18.70
N LEU A 63 -5.78 7.54 19.49
CA LEU A 63 -7.00 6.76 19.25
C LEU A 63 -7.64 7.06 17.88
N VAL A 64 -7.64 8.34 17.47
CA VAL A 64 -8.15 8.73 16.15
C VAL A 64 -7.28 8.12 15.04
N MET A 65 -5.96 8.22 15.16
CA MET A 65 -5.04 7.65 14.17
C MET A 65 -5.12 6.11 14.09
N GLU A 66 -5.24 5.43 15.24
CA GLU A 66 -5.46 3.98 15.29
C GLU A 66 -6.74 3.59 14.54
N GLN A 67 -7.83 4.33 14.74
CA GLN A 67 -9.07 4.06 14.03
C GLN A 67 -8.98 4.35 12.53
N CYS A 68 -8.28 5.42 12.12
CA CYS A 68 -8.02 5.72 10.71
C CYS A 68 -7.20 4.61 10.03
N MET A 69 -6.19 4.08 10.72
CA MET A 69 -5.38 2.95 10.24
C MET A 69 -6.23 1.70 10.03
N ASN A 70 -7.03 1.32 11.02
CA ASN A 70 -7.90 0.14 10.90
C ASN A 70 -8.83 0.24 9.68
N ARG A 71 -9.36 1.44 9.39
CA ARG A 71 -10.19 1.67 8.21
C ARG A 71 -9.39 1.62 6.91
N LEU A 72 -8.17 2.16 6.92
CA LEU A 72 -7.29 2.14 5.75
C LEU A 72 -6.84 0.72 5.40
N ASP A 73 -6.50 -0.10 6.40
CA ASP A 73 -6.09 -1.49 6.20
C ASP A 73 -7.18 -2.31 5.51
N VAL A 74 -8.42 -2.21 6.02
CA VAL A 74 -9.58 -2.86 5.40
C VAL A 74 -9.81 -2.34 3.98
N ALA A 75 -9.77 -1.02 3.77
CA ALA A 75 -9.97 -0.43 2.45
C ALA A 75 -8.89 -0.87 1.44
N MET A 76 -7.63 -0.96 1.89
CA MET A 76 -6.50 -1.37 1.06
C MET A 76 -6.60 -2.84 0.68
N PHE A 77 -6.95 -3.70 1.64
CA PHE A 77 -7.15 -5.12 1.37
C PHE A 77 -8.33 -5.35 0.42
N ASN A 78 -9.45 -4.66 0.65
CA ASN A 78 -10.62 -4.74 -0.23
C ASN A 78 -10.30 -4.25 -1.65
N ALA A 79 -9.49 -3.20 -1.78
CA ALA A 79 -9.06 -2.71 -3.09
C ALA A 79 -8.08 -3.68 -3.79
N ILE A 80 -7.16 -4.32 -3.06
CA ILE A 80 -6.25 -5.35 -3.61
C ILE A 80 -7.03 -6.54 -4.16
N LEU A 81 -8.11 -6.94 -3.49
CA LEU A 81 -8.94 -8.09 -3.85
C LEU A 81 -9.89 -7.85 -5.05
N ARG A 82 -9.92 -6.64 -5.62
CA ARG A 82 -10.72 -6.35 -6.82
C ARG A 82 -10.26 -7.19 -8.01
N GLU A 83 -11.21 -7.54 -8.87
CA GLU A 83 -10.93 -8.32 -10.08
C GLU A 83 -10.25 -7.45 -11.15
N SER A 84 -10.48 -6.13 -11.14
CA SER A 84 -9.86 -5.18 -12.06
C SER A 84 -9.58 -3.82 -11.41
N ALA A 85 -8.66 -3.05 -12.01
CA ALA A 85 -8.33 -1.70 -11.54
C ALA A 85 -9.44 -0.67 -11.81
N ASP A 86 -10.32 -0.97 -12.77
CA ASP A 86 -11.44 -0.12 -13.17
C ASP A 86 -12.71 -0.38 -12.34
N GLU A 87 -12.68 -1.40 -11.47
CA GLU A 87 -13.78 -1.72 -10.57
C GLU A 87 -13.91 -0.64 -9.48
N ILE A 88 -15.06 0.04 -9.50
CA ILE A 88 -15.41 1.10 -8.55
C ILE A 88 -15.64 0.48 -7.16
N PRO A 89 -15.18 1.11 -6.07
CA PRO A 89 -15.51 0.64 -4.73
C PRO A 89 -17.04 0.50 -4.56
N THR A 90 -17.49 -0.68 -4.15
CA THR A 90 -18.92 -0.99 -3.95
C THR A 90 -19.59 -0.05 -2.95
N ASP A 91 -18.82 0.50 -2.01
CA ASP A 91 -19.22 1.57 -1.10
C ASP A 91 -18.05 2.56 -0.90
N PRO A 92 -18.11 3.78 -1.46
CA PRO A 92 -17.04 4.76 -1.35
C PRO A 92 -16.85 5.31 0.08
N VAL A 93 -17.84 5.16 0.97
CA VAL A 93 -17.72 5.57 2.37
C VAL A 93 -16.89 4.55 3.16
N SER A 94 -17.12 3.26 2.92
CA SER A 94 -16.39 2.18 3.58
C SER A 94 -15.08 1.81 2.87
N ASN A 95 -14.98 2.06 1.55
CA ASN A 95 -13.83 1.72 0.71
C ASN A 95 -13.33 2.95 -0.06
N PRO A 96 -12.67 3.92 0.61
CA PRO A 96 -12.27 5.19 0.00
C PRO A 96 -11.17 5.08 -1.07
N ILE A 97 -10.50 3.93 -1.21
CA ILE A 97 -9.43 3.74 -2.20
C ILE A 97 -10.04 3.47 -3.57
N SER A 98 -9.97 4.45 -4.46
CA SER A 98 -10.48 4.34 -5.84
C SER A 98 -9.38 4.13 -6.88
N ASP A 99 -8.21 4.75 -6.70
CA ASP A 99 -7.08 4.61 -7.62
C ASP A 99 -6.17 3.45 -7.20
N SER A 100 -6.04 2.42 -8.03
CA SER A 100 -5.19 1.26 -7.75
C SER A 100 -3.70 1.58 -7.65
N LYS A 101 -3.23 2.71 -8.19
CA LYS A 101 -1.82 3.12 -8.13
C LYS A 101 -1.36 3.44 -6.72
N VAL A 102 -2.29 3.78 -5.82
CA VAL A 102 -1.98 4.04 -4.42
C VAL A 102 -1.74 2.75 -3.62
N LEU A 103 -2.08 1.59 -4.20
CA LEU A 103 -1.90 0.30 -3.57
C LEU A 103 -0.43 -0.15 -3.64
N PRO A 104 0.03 -0.89 -2.62
CA PRO A 104 1.40 -1.40 -2.57
C PRO A 104 1.70 -2.45 -3.65
N ILE A 105 0.66 -3.08 -4.22
CA ILE A 105 0.74 -4.11 -5.26
C ILE A 105 -0.38 -3.91 -6.28
N PRO A 106 -0.25 -4.44 -7.51
CA PRO A 106 -1.34 -4.46 -8.47
C PRO A 106 -2.54 -5.26 -7.96
N VAL A 107 -3.76 -4.79 -8.27
CA VAL A 107 -5.02 -5.49 -7.96
C VAL A 107 -5.10 -6.86 -8.64
N GLY A 108 -5.78 -7.81 -8.01
CA GLY A 108 -5.99 -9.15 -8.56
C GLY A 108 -4.73 -10.00 -8.71
N LYS A 109 -3.54 -9.48 -8.33
CA LYS A 109 -2.28 -10.22 -8.40
C LYS A 109 -1.88 -10.75 -7.02
N SER A 110 -2.31 -11.96 -6.69
CA SER A 110 -1.85 -12.67 -5.51
C SER A 110 -0.61 -13.51 -5.84
N SER A 111 0.54 -13.15 -5.26
CA SER A 111 1.77 -13.94 -5.34
C SER A 111 2.51 -13.86 -4.00
N PHE A 112 3.43 -14.78 -3.74
CA PHE A 112 4.28 -14.71 -2.54
C PHE A 112 5.10 -13.40 -2.52
N GLY A 113 5.64 -12.99 -3.67
CA GLY A 113 6.39 -11.74 -3.80
C GLY A 113 5.53 -10.51 -3.47
N ASN A 114 4.28 -10.49 -3.92
CA ASN A 114 3.34 -9.42 -3.63
C ASN A 114 2.98 -9.39 -2.13
N GLY A 115 2.81 -10.56 -1.50
CA GLY A 115 2.64 -10.65 -0.05
C GLY A 115 3.83 -10.08 0.74
N ALA A 116 5.06 -10.37 0.30
CA ALA A 116 6.27 -9.81 0.90
C ALA A 116 6.36 -8.29 0.72
N GLN A 117 5.95 -7.78 -0.45
CA GLN A 117 5.91 -6.34 -0.72
C GLN A 117 4.88 -5.61 0.15
N VAL A 118 3.65 -6.13 0.27
CA VAL A 118 2.63 -5.59 1.18
C VAL A 118 3.17 -5.52 2.60
N LYS A 119 3.76 -6.61 3.10
CA LYS A 119 4.38 -6.64 4.43
C LYS A 119 5.43 -5.53 4.61
N ASN A 120 6.30 -5.35 3.62
CA ASN A 120 7.34 -4.32 3.68
C ASN A 120 6.74 -2.91 3.71
N VAL A 121 5.77 -2.61 2.85
CA VAL A 121 5.13 -1.28 2.82
C VAL A 121 4.41 -1.00 4.13
N VAL A 122 3.55 -1.92 4.59
CA VAL A 122 2.79 -1.76 5.83
C VAL A 122 3.71 -1.62 7.05
N SER A 123 4.75 -2.47 7.14
CA SER A 123 5.72 -2.39 8.23
C SER A 123 6.45 -1.05 8.26
N ASN A 124 6.89 -0.53 7.11
CA ASN A 124 7.61 0.74 7.05
C ASN A 124 6.68 1.95 7.25
N SER A 125 5.41 1.85 6.86
CA SER A 125 4.38 2.85 7.12
C SER A 125 4.06 2.96 8.62
N HIS A 126 3.94 1.83 9.31
CA HIS A 126 3.65 1.80 10.75
C HIS A 126 4.83 2.35 11.58
N VAL A 127 6.08 2.03 11.21
CA VAL A 127 7.28 2.60 11.84
C VAL A 127 7.32 4.13 11.68
N ALA A 128 6.87 4.65 10.55
CA ALA A 128 6.80 6.10 10.34
C ALA A 128 5.76 6.77 11.26
N GLN A 129 4.65 6.10 11.60
CA GLN A 129 3.65 6.65 12.53
C GLN A 129 4.13 6.76 13.97
N VAL A 130 4.93 5.79 14.47
CA VAL A 130 5.45 5.82 15.84
C VAL A 130 6.31 7.06 16.10
N HIS A 131 6.91 7.64 15.06
CA HIS A 131 7.67 8.89 15.18
C HIS A 131 6.84 10.17 15.01
N VAL A 132 5.58 10.09 14.55
CA VAL A 132 4.75 11.25 14.24
C VAL A 132 3.71 11.55 15.35
N LEU A 133 3.35 10.55 16.17
CA LEU A 133 2.51 10.69 17.36
C LEU A 133 3.36 11.01 18.60
#